data_AF-A0A0R2HL51-F1
#
_entry.id   AF-A0A0R2HL51-F1
#
_cell.length_a   1.000
_cell.length_b   1.000
_cell.length_c   1.000
_cell.angle_alpha   90.00
_cell.angle_beta   90.00
_cell.angle_gamma   90.00
#
_symmetry.space_group_name_H-M   'P 1'
#
loop_
_entity.id
_entity.type
_entity.pdbx_description
1 polymer ?
#
loop_
_entity_poly.entity_id
_entity_poly.type
_entity_poly.pdbx_seq_one_letter_code
_entity_poly.pdbx_strand_id
1 'polypeptide(L)'
;MIYVDGKELKISKDLSSQEVDTDMLPYKHELLRAYGDAENTTVKTESELNNIPEMYLMDYKEQRHNFLNAEYVRRSFREIFVDADANFDILKNELIKNLNKVRGPFENGYDKECKVLDRATLAPLDKSLLFKKNKSYWL
;
A
#
# COMPACT_ATOMS: atom_id res chain seq x y z
N MET A 1 -5.14 -14.29 11.66
CA MET A 1 -6.49 -14.57 11.16
C MET A 1 -7.23 -13.25 11.09
N ILE A 2 -7.65 -12.81 9.90
CA ILE A 2 -8.30 -11.51 9.68
C ILE A 2 -9.80 -11.76 9.55
N TYR A 3 -10.62 -11.00 10.29
CA TYR A 3 -12.07 -11.06 10.21
C TYR A 3 -12.62 -9.74 9.70
N VAL A 4 -13.53 -9.82 8.73
CA VAL A 4 -14.25 -8.66 8.20
C VAL A 4 -15.73 -8.99 8.21
N ASP A 5 -16.54 -8.15 8.86
CA ASP A 5 -17.99 -8.35 9.02
C ASP A 5 -18.38 -9.76 9.52
N GLY A 6 -17.62 -10.28 10.49
CA GLY A 6 -17.84 -11.61 11.06
C GLY A 6 -17.43 -12.79 10.16
N LYS A 7 -16.99 -12.54 8.92
CA LYS A 7 -16.44 -13.55 8.02
C LYS A 7 -14.93 -13.62 8.15
N GLU A 8 -14.40 -14.83 8.23
CA GLU A 8 -12.96 -15.07 8.18
C GLU A 8 -12.45 -14.85 6.75
N LEU A 9 -11.48 -13.96 6.59
CA LEU A 9 -10.69 -13.91 5.36
C LEU A 9 -9.71 -15.10 5.37
N LYS A 10 -10.09 -16.16 4.67
CA LYS A 10 -9.16 -17.26 4.40
C LYS A 10 -8.14 -16.78 3.38
N ILE A 11 -6.87 -16.87 3.77
CA ILE A 11 -5.74 -16.46 2.95
C ILE A 11 -5.65 -17.49 1.81
N SER A 12 -6.01 -17.08 0.60
CA SER A 12 -5.80 -17.89 -0.60
C SER A 12 -4.30 -17.96 -0.87
N LYS A 13 -3.76 -19.18 -0.93
CA LYS A 13 -2.31 -19.45 -0.98
C LYS A 13 -1.72 -19.28 -2.39
N ASP A 14 -2.51 -18.85 -3.37
CA ASP A 14 -2.20 -18.98 -4.79
C ASP A 14 -1.97 -17.64 -5.51
N LEU A 15 -1.23 -16.73 -4.87
CA LEU A 15 -0.64 -15.60 -5.58
C LEU A 15 0.75 -16.02 -6.06
N SER A 16 0.88 -16.25 -7.37
CA SER A 16 2.21 -16.44 -7.96
C SER A 16 3.01 -15.15 -7.80
N SER A 17 4.27 -15.26 -7.35
CA SER A 17 5.14 -14.09 -7.13
C SER A 17 5.33 -13.23 -8.39
N GLN A 18 5.13 -13.80 -9.58
CA GLN A 18 5.29 -13.12 -10.87
C GLN A 18 4.12 -12.20 -11.23
N GLU A 19 2.88 -12.58 -10.91
CA GLU A 19 1.72 -11.71 -11.13
C GLU A 19 1.81 -10.45 -10.28
N VAL A 20 2.18 -10.60 -9.01
CA VAL A 20 2.28 -9.46 -8.08
C VAL A 20 3.42 -8.52 -8.44
N ASP A 21 4.56 -9.06 -8.87
CA ASP A 21 5.68 -8.24 -9.32
C ASP A 21 5.31 -7.40 -10.56
N THR A 22 4.41 -7.90 -11.41
CA THR A 22 3.88 -7.16 -12.58
C THR A 22 2.93 -6.04 -12.15
N ASP A 23 2.01 -6.32 -11.22
CA ASP A 23 1.06 -5.33 -10.69
C ASP A 23 1.77 -4.20 -9.91
N MET A 24 2.92 -4.50 -9.28
CA MET A 24 3.74 -3.53 -8.56
C MET A 24 4.52 -2.58 -9.48
N LEU A 25 4.68 -2.88 -10.78
CA LEU A 25 5.61 -2.17 -11.67
C LEU A 25 5.51 -0.64 -11.61
N PRO A 26 4.31 -0.01 -11.69
CA PRO A 26 4.21 1.45 -11.60
C PRO A 26 4.70 1.99 -10.26
N TYR A 27 4.33 1.34 -9.16
CA TYR A 27 4.73 1.73 -7.81
C TYR A 27 6.24 1.55 -7.60
N LYS A 28 6.79 0.41 -8.04
CA LYS A 28 8.22 0.13 -8.02
C LYS A 28 9.03 1.21 -8.73
N HIS A 29 8.60 1.66 -9.92
CA HIS A 29 9.33 2.68 -10.65
C HIS A 29 9.36 4.03 -9.94
N GLU A 30 8.25 4.46 -9.34
CA GLU A 30 8.22 5.71 -8.58
C GLU A 30 9.05 5.62 -7.29
N LEU A 31 9.03 4.48 -6.61
CA LEU A 31 9.85 4.23 -5.41
C LEU A 31 11.36 4.31 -5.71
N LEU A 32 11.81 3.60 -6.76
CA LEU A 32 13.22 3.66 -7.19
C LEU A 32 13.62 5.09 -7.61
N ARG A 33 12.71 5.82 -8.27
CA ARG A 33 12.93 7.22 -8.64
C ARG A 33 13.07 8.12 -7.41
N ALA A 34 12.26 7.92 -6.38
CA ALA A 34 12.32 8.68 -5.14
C ALA A 34 13.66 8.51 -4.42
N TYR A 35 14.19 7.28 -4.37
CA TYR A 35 15.52 7.01 -3.82
C TYR A 35 16.64 7.64 -4.65
N GLY A 36 16.55 7.56 -5.99
CA GLY A 36 17.48 8.21 -6.88
C GLY A 36 17.52 9.73 -6.68
N ASP A 37 16.35 10.36 -6.53
CA ASP A 37 16.24 11.80 -6.25
C ASP A 37 16.91 12.18 -4.92
N ALA A 38 16.71 11.39 -3.86
CA ALA A 38 17.33 11.62 -2.56
C ALA A 38 18.87 11.54 -2.61
N GLU A 39 19.41 10.62 -3.41
CA GLU A 39 20.84 10.40 -3.56
C GLU A 39 21.46 11.16 -4.75
N ASN A 40 20.71 12.06 -5.38
CA ASN A 40 21.12 12.80 -6.58
C ASN A 40 21.70 11.89 -7.69
N THR A 41 21.11 10.70 -7.85
CA THR A 41 21.51 9.68 -8.81
C THR A 41 20.31 9.13 -9.55
N THR A 42 20.54 8.23 -10.50
CA THR A 42 19.48 7.51 -11.20
C THR A 42 19.45 6.07 -10.73
N VAL A 43 18.30 5.63 -10.25
CA VAL A 43 18.02 4.23 -9.87
C VAL A 43 16.85 3.73 -10.72
N LYS A 44 17.10 2.72 -11.56
CA LYS A 44 16.11 2.13 -12.48
C LYS A 44 15.77 0.69 -12.12
N THR A 45 16.69 0.00 -11.45
CA THR A 45 16.56 -1.41 -11.12
C THR A 45 16.79 -1.66 -9.64
N GLU A 46 16.22 -2.75 -9.13
CA GLU A 46 16.42 -3.17 -7.73
C GLU A 46 17.89 -3.51 -7.44
N SER A 47 18.63 -4.04 -8.42
CA SER A 47 20.05 -4.33 -8.27
C SER A 47 20.89 -3.08 -8.02
N GLU A 48 20.48 -1.93 -8.54
CA GLU A 48 21.17 -0.65 -8.33
C GLU A 48 21.03 -0.12 -6.90
N LEU A 49 20.07 -0.63 -6.11
CA LEU A 49 19.93 -0.28 -4.69
C LEU A 49 21.15 -0.68 -3.86
N ASN A 50 21.95 -1.66 -4.33
CA ASN A 50 23.20 -2.04 -3.65
C ASN A 50 24.31 -0.98 -3.79
N ASN A 51 24.12 0.03 -4.66
CA ASN A 51 25.09 1.11 -4.89
C ASN A 51 24.76 2.39 -4.10
N ILE A 52 23.66 2.40 -3.37
CA ILE A 52 23.19 3.52 -2.55
C ILE A 52 23.05 3.05 -1.09
N PRO A 53 22.81 3.95 -0.11
CA PRO A 53 22.68 3.57 1.30
C PRO A 53 21.71 2.40 1.54
N GLU A 54 22.13 1.45 2.37
CA GLU A 54 21.42 0.18 2.63
C GLU A 54 19.96 0.38 3.10
N MET A 55 19.67 1.52 3.75
CA MET A 55 18.32 1.88 4.19
C MET A 55 17.28 1.84 3.05
N TYR A 56 17.64 2.18 1.82
CA TYR A 56 16.71 2.16 0.68
C TYR A 56 16.40 0.73 0.22
N LEU A 57 17.37 -0.19 0.32
CA LEU A 57 17.12 -1.61 0.06
C LEU A 57 16.20 -2.21 1.13
N MET A 58 16.36 -1.79 2.38
CA MET A 58 15.48 -2.22 3.48
C MET A 58 14.06 -1.68 3.30
N ASP A 59 13.90 -0.37 3.05
CA ASP A 59 12.60 0.25 2.79
C ASP A 59 11.92 -0.40 1.57
N TYR A 60 12.64 -0.60 0.47
CA TYR A 60 12.09 -1.26 -0.71
C TYR A 60 11.54 -2.67 -0.42
N LYS A 61 12.25 -3.47 0.38
CA LYS A 61 11.81 -4.81 0.79
C LYS A 61 10.55 -4.74 1.66
N GLU A 62 10.48 -3.77 2.57
CA GLU A 62 9.31 -3.54 3.41
C GLU A 62 8.09 -3.10 2.58
N GLN A 63 8.27 -2.14 1.67
CA GLN A 63 7.21 -1.68 0.76
C GLN A 63 6.69 -2.81 -0.13
N ARG A 64 7.58 -3.64 -0.67
CA ARG A 64 7.20 -4.84 -1.44
C ARG A 64 6.39 -5.81 -0.60
N HIS A 65 6.80 -6.06 0.65
CA HIS A 65 6.06 -6.91 1.57
C HIS A 65 4.66 -6.35 1.88
N ASN A 66 4.55 -5.04 2.11
CA ASN A 66 3.29 -4.36 2.37
C ASN A 66 2.34 -4.41 1.16
N PHE A 67 2.87 -4.19 -0.06
CA PHE A 67 2.11 -4.32 -1.30
C PHE A 67 1.54 -5.73 -1.47
N LEU A 68 2.39 -6.75 -1.29
CA LEU A 68 1.97 -8.16 -1.33
C LEU A 68 0.81 -8.40 -0.35
N ASN A 69 0.99 -8.03 0.93
CA ASN A 69 -0.04 -8.20 1.95
C ASN A 69 -1.37 -7.50 1.57
N ALA A 70 -1.31 -6.29 1.00
CA ALA A 70 -2.50 -5.57 0.56
C ALA A 70 -3.22 -6.30 -0.60
N GLU A 71 -2.47 -6.80 -1.58
CA GLU A 71 -3.02 -7.59 -2.69
C GLU A 71 -3.65 -8.91 -2.22
N TYR A 72 -3.03 -9.60 -1.24
CA TYR A 72 -3.63 -10.77 -0.60
C TYR A 72 -4.99 -10.44 0.02
N VAL A 73 -5.06 -9.39 0.85
CA VAL A 73 -6.34 -8.94 1.45
C VAL A 73 -7.34 -8.58 0.36
N ARG A 74 -6.90 -7.91 -0.72
CA ARG A 74 -7.75 -7.51 -1.83
C ARG A 74 -8.40 -8.70 -2.52
N ARG A 75 -7.62 -9.73 -2.87
CA ARG A 75 -8.13 -10.95 -3.53
C ARG A 75 -9.04 -11.74 -2.59
N SER A 76 -8.62 -11.99 -1.34
CA SER A 76 -9.45 -12.70 -0.36
C SER A 76 -10.78 -11.99 -0.06
N PHE A 77 -10.80 -10.65 -0.05
CA PHE A 77 -12.04 -9.91 0.15
C PHE A 77 -13.01 -10.06 -1.03
N ARG A 78 -12.49 -10.02 -2.28
CA ARG A 78 -13.30 -10.25 -3.49
C ARG A 78 -13.92 -11.63 -3.57
N GLU A 79 -13.26 -12.66 -3.02
CA GLU A 79 -13.80 -14.02 -2.98
C GLU A 79 -15.03 -14.14 -2.05
N ILE A 80 -15.16 -13.26 -1.06
CA ILE A 80 -16.14 -13.41 0.03
C ILE A 80 -17.30 -12.40 -0.07
N PHE A 81 -17.06 -11.24 -0.69
CA PHE A 81 -17.98 -10.11 -0.72
C PHE A 81 -18.30 -9.68 -2.17
N VAL A 82 -19.58 -9.71 -2.54
CA VAL A 82 -20.07 -9.35 -3.88
C VAL A 82 -19.82 -7.87 -4.19
N ASP A 83 -19.80 -7.02 -3.17
CA ASP A 83 -19.57 -5.58 -3.24
C ASP A 83 -18.11 -5.20 -2.97
N ALA A 84 -17.17 -6.15 -3.06
CA ALA A 84 -15.76 -5.92 -2.77
C ALA A 84 -15.16 -4.75 -3.55
N ASP A 85 -15.45 -4.66 -4.84
CA ASP A 85 -14.87 -3.64 -5.72
C ASP A 85 -15.34 -2.23 -5.35
N ALA A 86 -16.63 -2.08 -5.08
CA ALA A 86 -17.19 -0.82 -4.60
C ALA A 86 -16.56 -0.40 -3.25
N ASN A 87 -16.29 -1.36 -2.36
CA ASN A 87 -15.63 -1.09 -1.08
C ASN A 87 -14.16 -0.67 -1.23
N PHE A 88 -13.45 -1.20 -2.23
CA PHE A 88 -12.09 -0.75 -2.58
C PHE A 88 -12.10 0.64 -3.20
N ASP A 89 -13.09 0.95 -4.04
CA ASP A 89 -13.25 2.30 -4.61
C ASP A 89 -13.52 3.34 -3.50
N ILE A 90 -14.34 2.99 -2.51
CA ILE A 90 -14.54 3.83 -1.31
C ILE A 90 -13.21 4.07 -0.60
N LEU A 91 -12.44 3.02 -0.30
CA LEU A 91 -11.12 3.17 0.34
C LEU A 91 -10.17 4.07 -0.45
N LYS A 92 -10.08 3.83 -1.76
CA LYS A 92 -9.23 4.61 -2.65
C LYS A 92 -9.62 6.08 -2.65
N ASN A 93 -10.92 6.38 -2.69
CA ASN A 93 -11.42 7.76 -2.67
C ASN A 93 -11.13 8.46 -1.34
N GLU A 94 -11.28 7.76 -0.21
CA GLU A 94 -10.95 8.31 1.12
C GLU A 94 -9.46 8.57 1.26
N LEU A 95 -8.64 7.62 0.81
CA LEU A 95 -7.19 7.74 0.81
C LEU A 95 -6.73 8.91 -0.08
N ILE A 96 -7.19 8.98 -1.33
CA ILE A 96 -6.83 10.07 -2.26
C ILE A 96 -7.23 11.43 -1.69
N LYS A 97 -8.45 11.55 -1.15
CA LYS A 97 -8.90 12.81 -0.51
C LYS A 97 -7.97 13.21 0.63
N ASN A 98 -7.43 12.24 1.35
CA ASN A 98 -6.51 12.48 2.43
C ASN A 98 -5.09 12.84 1.95
N LEU A 99 -4.56 12.10 0.98
CA LEU A 99 -3.25 12.31 0.36
C LEU A 99 -3.17 13.65 -0.39
N ASN A 100 -4.29 14.12 -0.94
CA ASN A 100 -4.40 15.45 -1.55
C ASN A 100 -4.11 16.60 -0.58
N LYS A 101 -3.90 16.34 0.71
CA LYS A 101 -3.47 17.34 1.71
C LYS A 101 -1.96 17.41 1.89
N VAL A 102 -1.20 16.47 1.33
CA VAL A 102 0.27 16.47 1.37
C VAL A 102 0.78 17.63 0.52
N ARG A 103 1.49 18.56 1.13
CA ARG A 103 2.01 19.80 0.52
C ARG A 103 3.43 20.05 0.99
N GLY A 104 4.25 20.59 0.09
CA GLY A 104 5.67 20.86 0.31
C GLY A 104 5.94 22.23 0.96
N PRO A 105 7.23 22.57 1.16
CA PRO A 105 8.40 21.98 0.49
C PRO A 105 8.78 20.58 0.97
N PHE A 106 9.39 19.79 0.09
CA PHE A 106 10.02 18.50 0.39
C PHE A 106 11.50 18.59 0.01
N GLU A 107 12.37 17.91 0.75
CA GLU A 107 13.81 17.93 0.47
C GLU A 107 14.17 17.13 -0.78
N ASN A 108 13.47 16.01 -1.00
CA ASN A 108 13.61 15.13 -2.15
C ASN A 108 12.35 14.25 -2.30
N GLY A 109 12.35 13.41 -3.34
CA GLY A 109 11.28 12.48 -3.65
C GLY A 109 11.00 11.46 -2.54
N TYR A 110 12.04 10.99 -1.84
CA TYR A 110 11.89 10.05 -0.73
C TYR A 110 11.23 10.70 0.50
N ASP A 111 11.63 11.92 0.89
CA ASP A 111 10.96 12.69 1.94
C ASP A 111 9.47 12.89 1.61
N LYS A 112 9.16 13.27 0.36
CA LYS A 112 7.78 13.38 -0.10
C LYS A 112 7.02 12.06 0.05
N GLU A 113 7.63 10.93 -0.30
CA GLU A 113 7.02 9.60 -0.14
C GLU A 113 6.76 9.26 1.33
N CYS A 114 7.73 9.48 2.22
CA CYS A 114 7.54 9.30 3.66
C CYS A 114 6.36 10.13 4.18
N LYS A 115 6.23 11.40 3.75
CA LYS A 115 5.07 12.24 4.12
C LYS A 115 3.74 11.72 3.56
N VAL A 116 3.75 11.13 2.37
CA VAL A 116 2.57 10.49 1.78
C VAL A 116 2.14 9.28 2.61
N LEU A 117 3.08 8.41 2.98
CA LEU A 117 2.81 7.23 3.81
C LEU A 117 2.33 7.62 5.21
N ASP A 118 3.00 8.57 5.87
CA ASP A 118 2.56 9.14 7.14
C ASP A 118 1.12 9.65 7.04
N ARG A 119 0.80 10.38 5.97
CA ARG A 119 -0.54 10.90 5.76
C ARG A 119 -1.56 9.79 5.51
N ALA A 120 -1.19 8.72 4.80
CA ALA A 120 -2.05 7.57 4.55
C ALA A 120 -2.53 6.94 5.87
N THR A 121 -1.66 6.84 6.88
CA THR A 121 -2.03 6.29 8.21
C THR A 121 -3.11 7.11 8.93
N LEU A 122 -3.28 8.38 8.57
CA LEU A 122 -4.27 9.29 9.15
C LEU A 122 -5.60 9.30 8.40
N ALA A 123 -5.77 8.43 7.39
CA ALA A 123 -7.00 8.40 6.60
C ALA A 123 -8.15 7.83 7.43
N PRO A 124 -9.31 8.52 7.51
CA PRO A 124 -10.53 7.90 8.01
C PRO A 124 -11.01 6.93 6.93
N LEU A 125 -10.79 5.63 7.15
CA LEU A 125 -11.15 4.54 6.23
C LEU A 125 -12.49 3.88 6.62
N ASP A 126 -13.23 4.47 7.55
CA ASP A 126 -14.38 3.88 8.25
C ASP A 126 -15.63 3.69 7.38
N LYS A 127 -15.63 4.19 6.15
CA LYS A 127 -16.76 4.00 5.22
C LYS A 127 -16.69 2.70 4.45
N SER A 128 -15.53 2.08 4.33
CA SER A 128 -15.39 0.77 3.72
C SER A 128 -15.72 -0.34 4.71
N LEU A 129 -16.40 -1.39 4.26
CA LEU A 129 -16.67 -2.59 5.09
C LEU A 129 -15.39 -3.22 5.66
N LEU A 130 -14.25 -3.07 4.97
CA LEU A 130 -12.94 -3.56 5.43
C LEU A 130 -12.48 -2.93 6.75
N PHE A 131 -12.86 -1.68 7.01
CA PHE A 131 -12.39 -0.90 8.16
C PHE A 131 -13.55 -0.40 9.04
N LYS A 132 -14.79 -0.71 8.66
CA LYS A 132 -15.98 -0.42 9.44
C LYS A 132 -15.87 -1.17 10.76
N LYS A 133 -15.68 -0.45 11.86
CA LYS A 133 -15.74 -1.02 13.21
C LYS A 133 -17.12 -1.68 13.37
N ASN A 134 -17.14 -2.99 13.63
CA ASN A 134 -18.34 -3.63 14.12
C ASN A 134 -18.78 -2.90 15.40
N LYS A 135 -19.87 -2.14 15.31
CA LYS A 135 -20.58 -1.70 16.51
C LYS A 135 -21.04 -2.99 17.20
N SER A 136 -20.34 -3.41 18.24
CA SER A 136 -20.82 -4.45 19.14
C SER A 136 -22.16 -3.98 19.69
N TYR A 137 -23.25 -4.54 19.17
CA TYR A 137 -24.52 -4.47 19.86
C TYR A 137 -24.42 -5.43 21.04
N TRP A 138 -24.02 -4.89 22.19
CA TRP A 138 -24.32 -5.53 23.46
C TRP A 138 -25.80 -5.25 23.75
N LEU A 139 -26.65 -6.23 23.45
CA LEU A 139 -27.94 -6.43 24.11
C LEU A 139 -27.77 -7.58 25.10
#